data_AF-E6KW72-F1
#
_entry.id   AF-E6KW72-F1
#
_cell.length_a   1.000
_cell.length_b   1.000
_cell.length_c   1.000
_cell.angle_alpha   90.00
_cell.angle_beta   90.00
_cell.angle_gamma   90.00
#
_symmetry.space_group_name_H-M   'P 1'
#
loop_
_entity.id
_entity.type
_entity.pdbx_description
1 polymer ?
#
loop_
_entity_poly.entity_id
_entity_poly.type
_entity_poly.pdbx_seq_one_letter_code
_entity_poly.pdbx_strand_id
1 'polypeptide(L)' 'MVFDLDRENSAMDWDFLGLPSPNIVVQNTENGRCHYIYALETPICNTKNARFKPISYFKKIQRAYVKKLK' A
#
# COMPACT_ATOMS: atom_id res chain seq x y z
N MET A 1 5.88 -0.81 -0.55
CA MET A 1 4.83 0.10 -0.06
C MET A 1 3.92 -0.71 0.84
N VAL A 2 3.66 -0.25 2.06
CA VAL A 2 2.85 -0.98 3.04
C VAL A 2 1.68 -0.10 3.43
N PHE A 3 0.48 -0.68 3.47
CA PHE A 3 -0.73 -0.04 4.00
C PHE A 3 -1.22 -0.84 5.19
N ASP A 4 -1.54 -0.13 6.26
CA ASP A 4 -2.21 -0.67 7.44
C ASP A 4 -3.69 -0.28 7.36
N LEU A 5 -4.57 -1.28 7.43
CA LEU A 5 -6.01 -1.12 7.35
C LEU A 5 -6.65 -1.53 8.68
N ASP A 6 -6.94 -0.53 9.50
CA ASP A 6 -7.55 -0.66 10.83
C ASP A 6 -9.06 -0.98 10.83
N ARG A 7 -9.62 -1.30 9.67
CA ARG A 7 -11.04 -1.64 9.47
C ARG A 7 -11.24 -3.15 9.42
N GLU A 8 -12.32 -3.62 10.04
CA GLU A 8 -12.67 -5.04 10.06
C GLU A 8 -12.94 -5.59 8.66
N ASN A 9 -12.63 -6.87 8.47
CA ASN A 9 -12.85 -7.63 7.21
C ASN A 9 -12.30 -6.94 5.94
N SER A 10 -11.15 -6.28 6.03
CA SER A 10 -10.59 -5.45 4.95
C SER A 10 -9.63 -6.17 4.00
N ALA A 11 -9.42 -7.48 4.14
CA ALA A 11 -8.41 -8.20 3.35
C ALA A 11 -8.63 -8.16 1.82
N MET A 12 -9.87 -7.96 1.36
CA MET A 12 -10.24 -8.01 -0.06
C MET A 12 -10.63 -6.64 -0.65
N ASP A 13 -10.53 -5.55 0.12
CA ASP A 13 -10.91 -4.21 -0.34
C ASP A 13 -10.20 -3.76 -1.61
N TRP A 14 -8.95 -4.19 -1.81
CA TRP A 14 -8.20 -3.87 -3.02
C TRP A 14 -8.92 -4.32 -4.29
N ASP A 15 -9.61 -5.46 -4.28
CA ASP A 15 -10.33 -6.00 -5.43
C ASP A 15 -11.59 -5.17 -5.72
N PHE A 16 -12.40 -4.92 -4.67
CA PHE A 16 -13.61 -4.10 -4.77
C PHE A 16 -13.34 -2.65 -5.20
N LEU A 17 -12.17 -2.11 -4.87
CA LEU A 17 -11.75 -0.74 -5.20
C LEU A 17 -10.99 -0.66 -6.54
N GLY A 18 -10.81 -1.78 -7.24
CA GLY A 18 -10.04 -1.85 -8.48
C GLY A 18 -8.61 -1.35 -8.30
N LEU A 19 -7.99 -1.71 -7.17
CA LEU A 19 -6.55 -1.59 -6.97
C LEU A 19 -5.88 -2.87 -7.50
N PRO A 20 -4.61 -2.81 -7.94
CA PRO A 20 -3.89 -4.01 -8.28
C PRO A 20 -3.75 -4.91 -7.04
N SER A 21 -3.64 -6.22 -7.27
CA SER A 21 -3.40 -7.17 -6.18
C SER A 21 -2.13 -6.81 -5.40
N PRO A 22 -2.20 -6.75 -4.06
CA PRO A 22 -1.01 -6.77 -3.22
C PRO A 22 -0.16 -8.01 -3.51
N ASN A 23 1.15 -7.91 -3.26
CA ASN A 23 2.02 -9.09 -3.30
C ASN A 23 1.77 -9.99 -2.09
N ILE A 24 1.47 -9.39 -0.93
CA ILE A 24 1.16 -10.10 0.31
C ILE A 24 0.03 -9.34 1.00
N VAL A 25 -0.96 -10.09 1.49
CA VAL A 25 -1.97 -9.62 2.45
C VAL A 25 -1.75 -10.37 3.75
N VAL A 26 -1.58 -9.64 4.86
CA VAL A 26 -1.49 -10.20 6.20
C VAL A 26 -2.73 -9.78 6.95
N GLN A 27 -3.53 -10.71 7.45
CA GLN A 27 -4.81 -10.43 8.11
C GLN A 27 -4.82 -10.99 9.53
N ASN A 28 -5.35 -10.23 10.48
CA ASN A 28 -5.69 -10.74 11.80
C ASN A 28 -6.92 -11.66 11.69
N THR A 29 -6.79 -12.91 12.14
CA THR A 29 -7.84 -13.92 12.03
C THR A 29 -9.04 -13.68 12.93
N GLU A 30 -8.92 -12.83 13.96
CA GLU A 30 -10.01 -12.53 14.90
C GLU A 30 -10.95 -11.43 14.41
N ASN A 31 -10.40 -10.33 13.85
CA ASN A 31 -11.18 -9.14 13.49
C ASN A 31 -11.05 -8.73 12.02
N GLY A 32 -10.20 -9.41 11.24
CA GLY A 32 -10.07 -9.18 9.82
C GLY A 32 -9.38 -7.88 9.41
N ARG A 33 -8.80 -7.11 10.35
CA ARG A 33 -7.86 -6.02 10.04
C ARG A 33 -6.65 -6.56 9.31
N CYS A 34 -6.07 -5.78 8.41
CA CYS A 34 -5.01 -6.32 7.56
C CYS A 34 -3.95 -5.30 7.13
N HIS A 35 -2.80 -5.82 6.73
CA HIS A 35 -1.76 -5.08 6.04
C HIS A 35 -1.68 -5.54 4.59
N TYR A 36 -1.55 -4.57 3.68
CA TYR A 36 -1.20 -4.82 2.29
C TYR A 36 0.27 -4.49 2.05
N ILE A 37 0.99 -5.40 1.40
CA ILE A 37 2.40 -5.22 1.04
C ILE A 37 2.53 -5.28 -0.48
N TYR A 38 2.98 -4.17 -1.05
CA TYR A 38 3.34 -4.06 -2.47
C TYR A 38 4.86 -3.97 -2.61
N ALA A 39 5.46 -4.95 -3.25
CA ALA A 39 6.87 -4.95 -3.62
C ALA A 39 7.07 -4.04 -4.83
N LEU A 40 8.02 -3.10 -4.72
CA LEU A 40 8.42 -2.30 -5.88
C LEU A 40 9.40 -3.11 -6.71
N GLU A 41 9.11 -3.27 -8.00
CA GLU A 41 10.03 -3.93 -8.94
C GLU A 41 11.37 -3.19 -9.00
N THR A 42 11.33 -1.86 -9.11
CA THR A 42 12.52 -1.01 -8.98
C THR A 42 12.54 -0.37 -7.59
N PRO A 43 13.57 -0.61 -6.76
CA PRO A 43 13.66 -0.02 -5.44
C PRO A 43 13.85 1.50 -5.51
N ILE A 44 13.29 2.20 -4.53
CA ILE A 44 13.40 3.66 -4.42
C ILE A 44 14.24 3.99 -3.20
N CYS A 45 15.40 4.60 -3.44
CA CYS A 45 16.23 5.13 -2.36
C CYS A 45 15.47 6.26 -1.65
N ASN A 46 15.41 6.22 -0.32
CA ASN A 46 14.70 7.19 0.52
C ASN A 46 15.62 7.82 1.59
N THR A 47 16.94 7.85 1.32
CA THR A 47 17.90 8.55 2.19
C THR A 47 17.85 10.06 1.94
N LYS A 48 18.49 10.86 2.80
CA LYS A 48 18.54 12.33 2.66
C LYS A 48 19.13 12.80 1.32
N ASN A 49 19.99 11.99 0.70
CA ASN A 49 20.66 12.31 -0.57
C ASN A 49 19.99 11.67 -1.79
N ALA A 50 18.80 11.08 -1.63
CA ALA A 50 18.11 10.41 -2.71
C ALA A 50 17.53 11.39 -3.75
N ARG A 51 17.35 10.90 -4.98
CA ARG A 51 16.77 11.70 -6.06
C ARG A 51 15.32 12.07 -5.75
N PHE A 52 15.01 13.36 -5.81
CA PHE A 52 13.67 13.86 -5.52
C PHE A 52 12.58 13.33 -6.47
N LYS A 53 12.88 13.22 -7.77
CA LYS A 53 11.87 12.84 -8.79
C LYS A 53 11.23 11.46 -8.53
N PRO A 54 11.99 10.36 -8.32
CA PRO A 54 11.42 9.06 -7.95
C PRO A 54 10.59 9.09 -6.64
N ILE A 55 11.09 9.76 -5.61
CA ILE A 55 10.38 9.87 -4.32
C ILE A 55 9.06 10.61 -4.49
N SER A 56 9.06 11.72 -5.23
CA SER A 56 7.86 12.52 -5.49
C SER A 56 6.82 11.71 -6.28
N TYR A 57 7.25 10.95 -7.28
CA TYR A 57 6.37 10.07 -8.04
C TYR A 57 5.77 8.95 -7.18
N PHE A 58 6.60 8.26 -6.39
CA PHE A 58 6.15 7.25 -5.43
C PHE A 58 5.10 7.81 -4.45
N LYS A 59 5.34 9.00 -3.89
CA LYS A 59 4.40 9.67 -2.98
C LYS A 59 3.06 9.98 -3.66
N LYS A 60 3.04 10.33 -4.95
CA LYS A 60 1.79 10.55 -5.69
C LYS A 60 0.99 9.25 -5.83
N ILE A 61 1.66 8.14 -6.16
CA ILE A 61 1.03 6.81 -6.22
C ILE A 61 0.49 6.42 -4.85
N GLN A 62 1.31 6.51 -3.80
CA GLN A 62 0.90 6.18 -2.43
C GLN A 62 -0.34 6.98 -2.00
N ARG A 63 -0.39 8.30 -2.31
CA ARG A 63 -1.55 9.14 -2.02
C ARG A 63 -2.81 8.71 -2.78
N ALA A 64 -2.68 8.27 -4.03
CA ALA A 64 -3.82 7.76 -4.80
C ALA A 64 -4.40 6.49 -4.17
N TYR A 65 -3.55 5.60 -3.66
CA TYR A 65 -3.98 4.39 -2.94
C TYR A 65 -4.67 4.74 -1.62
N VAL A 66 -4.07 5.63 -0.81
CA VAL A 66 -4.72 6.10 0.44
C VAL A 66 -6.09 6.71 0.15
N LYS A 67 -6.24 7.46 -0.95
CA LYS A 67 -7.54 8.04 -1.31
C LYS A 67 -8.59 6.98 -1.66
N LYS A 68 -8.19 5.85 -2.23
CA LYS A 68 -9.10 4.73 -2.56
C LYS A 68 -9.42 3.86 -1.34
N LEU A 69 -8.43 3.63 -0.46
CA LEU A 69 -8.55 2.73 0.71
C LEU A 69 -9.21 3.38 1.94
N LYS A 70 -9.43 4.70 1.89
CA LYS A 70 -10.12 5.48 2.92
C LYS A 70 -11.62 5.16 2.98
#